data_AF-A0A8J5G0N3-F1
#
_entry.id   AF-A0A8J5G0N3-F1
#
_cell.length_a   1.000
_cell.length_b   1.000
_cell.length_c   1.000
_cell.angle_alpha   90.00
_cell.angle_beta   90.00
_cell.angle_gamma   90.00
#
_symmetry.space_group_name_H-M   'P 1'
#
loop_
_entity.id
_entity.type
_entity.pdbx_description
1 polymer ?
#
loop_
_entity_poly.entity_id
_entity_poly.type
_entity_poly.pdbx_seq_one_letter_code
_entity_poly.pdbx_strand_id
1 'polypeptide(L)'
;MYRLQERNMTNKEAYQYFVLRAQKIAADLGWIPVNWEETFNTFNKSLNPQTVVHNWWGPGVCPEVVEKGFRCIVSNQGVWYLDHLDIPWEDFYTNEPLEGINNTAQQNLVLGGEVCMWGEMADTSVVQQTIWPRAAAAAGM
;
A
#
# COMPACT_ATOMS: atom_id res chain seq x y z
N MET A 1 18.71 -4.12 -20.12
CA MET A 1 19.37 -2.98 -20.81
C MET A 1 19.07 -2.96 -22.30
N TYR A 2 19.32 -4.03 -23.07
CA TYR A 2 19.10 -4.06 -24.53
C TYR A 2 17.67 -3.71 -24.98
N ARG A 3 16.63 -4.35 -24.41
CA ARG A 3 15.21 -4.08 -24.77
C ARG A 3 14.71 -2.66 -24.45
N LEU A 4 15.34 -1.96 -23.51
CA LEU A 4 14.97 -0.57 -23.18
C LEU A 4 15.49 0.39 -24.25
N GLN A 5 16.73 0.16 -24.71
CA GLN A 5 17.35 0.94 -25.78
C GLN A 5 16.63 0.75 -27.12
N GLU A 6 16.22 -0.48 -27.45
CA GLU A 6 15.43 -0.77 -28.67
C GLU A 6 14.08 -0.04 -28.69
N ARG A 7 13.48 0.19 -27.52
CA ARG A 7 12.19 0.88 -27.38
C ARG A 7 12.33 2.35 -27.02
N ASN A 8 13.55 2.85 -26.91
CA ASN A 8 13.87 4.21 -26.47
C ASN A 8 13.14 4.60 -25.17
N MET A 9 13.14 3.70 -24.18
CA MET A 9 12.46 3.89 -22.89
C MET A 9 13.46 4.07 -21.76
N THR A 10 13.18 5.03 -20.88
CA THR A 10 13.81 5.16 -19.56
C THR A 10 13.34 4.06 -18.62
N ASN A 11 14.04 3.87 -17.49
CA ASN A 11 13.62 2.92 -16.45
C ASN A 11 12.24 3.24 -15.88
N LYS A 12 11.90 4.53 -15.73
CA LYS A 12 10.59 4.97 -15.23
C LYS A 12 9.46 4.64 -16.22
N GLU A 13 9.67 4.90 -17.51
CA GLU A 13 8.71 4.56 -18.55
C GLU A 13 8.55 3.04 -18.68
N ALA A 14 9.62 2.28 -18.51
CA ALA A 14 9.56 0.82 -18.51
C ALA A 14 8.77 0.27 -17.34
N TYR A 15 8.96 0.81 -16.14
CA TYR A 15 8.19 0.46 -14.95
C TYR A 15 6.70 0.77 -15.14
N GLN A 16 6.38 1.98 -15.61
CA GLN A 16 5.01 2.38 -15.93
C GLN A 16 4.39 1.44 -16.97
N TYR A 17 5.07 1.16 -18.08
CA TYR A 17 4.59 0.25 -19.12
C TYR A 17 4.27 -1.14 -18.57
N PHE A 18 5.17 -1.68 -17.73
CA PHE A 18 5.00 -3.00 -17.13
C PHE A 18 3.76 -3.04 -16.23
N VAL A 19 3.64 -2.07 -15.30
CA VAL A 19 2.52 -2.01 -14.36
C VAL A 19 1.20 -1.82 -15.10
N LEU A 20 1.12 -0.86 -16.04
CA LEU A 20 -0.12 -0.59 -16.78
C LEU A 20 -0.54 -1.78 -17.65
N ARG A 21 0.42 -2.54 -18.21
CA ARG A 21 0.12 -3.77 -18.94
C ARG A 21 -0.48 -4.83 -18.03
N ALA A 22 0.06 -5.01 -16.81
CA ALA A 22 -0.47 -5.95 -15.83
C ALA A 22 -1.87 -5.52 -15.34
N GLN A 23 -2.06 -4.23 -15.05
CA GLN A 23 -3.38 -3.68 -14.68
C GLN A 23 -4.42 -3.90 -15.78
N LYS A 24 -4.04 -3.72 -17.05
CA LYS A 24 -4.95 -3.98 -18.17
C LYS A 24 -5.42 -5.44 -18.16
N ILE A 25 -4.52 -6.39 -17.96
CA ILE A 25 -4.87 -7.82 -17.92
C ILE A 25 -5.83 -8.10 -16.76
N ALA A 26 -5.57 -7.56 -15.56
CA ALA A 26 -6.48 -7.70 -14.42
C ALA A 26 -7.85 -7.08 -14.69
N ALA A 27 -7.89 -5.87 -15.28
CA ALA A 27 -9.12 -5.18 -15.62
C ALA A 27 -9.92 -5.91 -16.71
N ASP A 28 -9.26 -6.48 -17.72
CA ASP A 28 -9.90 -7.30 -18.77
C ASP A 28 -10.58 -8.56 -18.17
N LEU A 29 -10.12 -9.03 -16.99
CA LEU A 29 -10.72 -10.12 -16.22
C LEU A 29 -11.78 -9.66 -15.20
N GLY A 30 -12.07 -8.36 -15.12
CA GLY A 30 -12.99 -7.80 -14.13
C GLY A 30 -12.41 -7.69 -12.73
N TRP A 31 -11.09 -7.78 -12.57
CA TRP A 31 -10.41 -7.63 -11.28
C TRP A 31 -9.96 -6.19 -11.04
N ILE A 32 -9.97 -5.78 -9.77
CA ILE A 32 -9.46 -4.50 -9.32
C ILE A 32 -8.01 -4.69 -8.83
N PRO A 33 -7.02 -4.03 -9.44
CA PRO A 33 -5.64 -4.12 -8.97
C PRO A 33 -5.47 -3.38 -7.65
N VAL A 34 -4.66 -3.97 -6.76
CA VAL A 34 -4.08 -3.30 -5.59
C VAL A 34 -2.59 -3.08 -5.90
N ASN A 35 -2.11 -1.85 -5.76
CA ASN A 35 -0.70 -1.52 -5.99
C ASN A 35 -0.13 -0.75 -4.82
N TRP A 36 1.16 -0.98 -4.52
CA TRP A 36 1.92 -0.12 -3.62
C TRP A 36 1.98 1.33 -4.15
N GLU A 37 2.13 2.26 -3.22
CA GLU A 37 2.07 3.71 -3.42
C GLU A 37 3.01 4.25 -4.51
N GLU A 38 4.12 3.59 -4.84
CA GLU A 38 5.09 4.06 -5.82
C GLU A 38 4.47 4.24 -7.20
N THR A 39 3.47 3.43 -7.53
CA THR A 39 2.70 3.55 -8.79
C THR A 39 1.92 4.86 -8.85
N PHE A 40 1.26 5.23 -7.75
CA PHE A 40 0.57 6.51 -7.59
C PHE A 40 1.57 7.67 -7.57
N ASN A 41 2.63 7.57 -6.78
CA ASN A 41 3.66 8.61 -6.63
C ASN A 41 4.38 8.91 -7.95
N THR A 42 4.54 7.92 -8.82
CA THR A 42 5.30 8.06 -10.08
C THR A 42 4.41 8.43 -11.27
N PHE A 43 3.23 7.84 -11.41
CA PHE A 43 2.40 8.00 -12.62
C PHE A 43 0.88 7.94 -12.36
N ASN A 44 0.38 8.51 -11.25
CA ASN A 44 -1.06 8.54 -10.93
C ASN A 44 -1.99 8.95 -12.10
N LYS A 45 -1.57 9.88 -12.97
CA LYS A 45 -2.36 10.33 -14.13
C LYS A 45 -2.65 9.25 -15.17
N SER A 46 -1.82 8.20 -15.22
CA SER A 46 -1.98 7.08 -16.16
C SER A 46 -2.51 5.82 -15.47
N LEU A 47 -2.63 5.83 -14.14
CA LEU A 47 -3.12 4.71 -13.36
C LEU A 47 -4.63 4.53 -13.59
N ASN A 48 -5.09 3.28 -13.67
CA ASN A 48 -6.53 3.02 -13.77
C ASN A 48 -7.26 3.63 -12.55
N PRO A 49 -8.28 4.49 -12.71
CA PRO A 49 -8.98 5.13 -11.59
C PRO A 49 -9.62 4.15 -10.58
N GLN A 50 -9.84 2.90 -10.98
CA GLN A 50 -10.35 1.86 -10.09
C GLN A 50 -9.26 1.23 -9.21
N THR A 51 -7.98 1.52 -9.43
CA THR A 51 -6.87 0.94 -8.64
C THR A 51 -7.03 1.29 -7.16
N VAL A 52 -6.78 0.31 -6.30
CA VAL A 52 -6.60 0.55 -4.86
C VAL A 52 -5.12 0.78 -4.59
N VAL A 53 -4.79 1.89 -3.94
CA VAL A 53 -3.41 2.24 -3.58
C VAL A 53 -3.14 1.80 -2.14
N HIS A 54 -2.06 1.05 -1.94
CA HIS A 54 -1.61 0.60 -0.63
C HIS A 54 -0.46 1.51 -0.15
N ASN A 55 -0.77 2.39 0.81
CA ASN A 55 0.16 3.32 1.44
C ASN A 55 0.93 2.61 2.55
N TRP A 56 2.24 2.45 2.41
CA TRP A 56 3.07 1.65 3.31
C TRP A 56 4.26 2.42 3.89
N TRP A 57 4.77 3.45 3.20
CA TRP A 57 6.03 4.08 3.63
C TRP A 57 5.88 4.96 4.87
N GLY A 58 4.77 5.69 4.97
CA GLY A 58 4.54 6.65 6.04
C GLY A 58 3.16 7.30 5.98
N PRO A 59 2.90 8.31 6.83
CA PRO A 59 1.68 9.10 6.74
C PRO A 59 1.75 10.04 5.51
N GLY A 60 0.59 10.39 4.94
CA GLY A 60 0.46 11.47 3.95
C GLY A 60 0.04 11.06 2.54
N VAL A 61 0.41 9.88 2.05
CA VAL A 61 -0.02 9.43 0.71
C VAL A 61 -1.52 9.12 0.68
N CYS A 62 -2.06 8.50 1.74
CA CYS A 62 -3.49 8.16 1.81
C CYS A 62 -4.41 9.39 1.59
N PRO A 63 -4.21 10.54 2.28
CA PRO A 63 -4.92 11.78 1.96
C PRO A 63 -4.87 12.20 0.49
N GLU A 64 -3.70 12.17 -0.15
CA GLU A 64 -3.54 12.54 -1.56
C GLU A 64 -4.25 11.56 -2.51
N VAL A 65 -4.22 10.27 -2.18
CA VAL A 65 -4.88 9.19 -2.93
C VAL A 65 -6.39 9.41 -2.95
N VAL A 66 -7.00 9.62 -1.78
CA VAL A 66 -8.45 9.82 -1.67
C VAL A 66 -8.89 11.17 -2.22
N GLU A 67 -8.05 12.21 -2.15
CA GLU A 67 -8.31 13.50 -2.80
C GLU A 67 -8.40 13.35 -4.33
N LYS A 68 -7.59 12.47 -4.92
CA LYS A 68 -7.67 12.14 -6.36
C LYS A 68 -8.76 11.12 -6.70
N GLY A 69 -9.58 10.70 -5.74
CA GLY A 69 -10.70 9.78 -5.94
C GLY A 69 -10.33 8.30 -6.03
N PHE A 70 -9.08 7.94 -5.70
CA PHE A 70 -8.68 6.54 -5.58
C PHE A 70 -9.06 5.98 -4.21
N ARG A 71 -9.16 4.65 -4.12
CA ARG A 71 -9.33 3.95 -2.84
C ARG A 71 -7.98 3.66 -2.22
N CYS A 72 -7.91 3.66 -0.89
CA CYS A 72 -6.65 3.45 -0.16
C CYS A 72 -6.75 2.34 0.90
N ILE A 73 -5.68 1.57 1.04
CA ILE A 73 -5.39 0.70 2.19
C ILE A 73 -4.11 1.25 2.85
N VAL A 74 -4.04 1.24 4.17
CA VAL A 74 -2.89 1.77 4.93
C VAL A 74 -2.14 0.65 5.67
N SER A 75 -0.82 0.61 5.54
CA SER A 75 0.10 -0.26 6.28
C SER A 75 1.37 0.48 6.66
N ASN A 76 1.24 1.67 7.26
CA ASN A 76 2.36 2.53 7.63
C ASN A 76 3.46 1.73 8.36
N GLN A 77 4.62 1.53 7.72
CA GLN A 77 5.73 0.72 8.23
C GLN A 77 6.30 1.24 9.55
N GLY A 78 6.08 2.52 9.87
CA GLY A 78 6.53 3.11 11.12
C GLY A 78 5.77 2.59 12.34
N VAL A 79 4.63 1.90 12.15
CA VAL A 79 3.75 1.43 13.23
C VAL A 79 3.08 0.08 12.97
N TRP A 80 2.79 -0.30 11.72
CA TRP A 80 2.01 -1.52 11.37
C TRP A 80 2.83 -2.61 10.67
N TYR A 81 4.16 -2.52 10.70
CA TYR A 81 5.04 -3.61 10.26
C TYR A 81 5.46 -4.45 11.47
N LEU A 82 5.01 -5.69 11.51
CA LEU A 82 5.28 -6.67 12.56
C LEU A 82 6.73 -7.17 12.51
N ASP A 83 7.38 -7.17 11.35
CA ASP A 83 8.79 -7.52 11.22
C ASP A 83 9.74 -6.44 11.78
N HIS A 84 9.24 -5.23 12.03
CA HIS A 84 9.93 -4.22 12.83
C HIS A 84 9.74 -4.53 14.32
N LEU A 85 10.68 -5.26 14.90
CA LEU A 85 10.58 -5.82 16.27
C LEU A 85 10.73 -4.76 17.38
N ASP A 86 11.24 -3.59 17.05
CA ASP A 86 11.42 -2.45 17.96
C ASP A 86 10.14 -1.63 18.18
N ILE A 87 9.09 -1.87 17.39
CA ILE A 87 7.80 -1.18 17.52
C ILE A 87 6.93 -1.88 18.58
N PRO A 88 6.56 -1.19 19.67
CA PRO A 88 5.71 -1.72 20.73
C PRO A 88 4.24 -1.82 20.30
N TRP A 89 3.44 -2.67 20.97
CA TRP A 89 2.05 -2.93 20.56
C TRP A 89 1.14 -1.69 20.71
N GLU A 90 1.48 -0.78 21.63
CA GLU A 90 0.77 0.48 21.87
C GLU A 90 0.73 1.32 20.59
N ASP A 91 1.84 1.38 19.85
CA ASP A 91 1.94 2.16 18.61
C ASP A 91 1.04 1.57 17.50
N PHE A 92 0.89 0.24 17.47
CA PHE A 92 -0.07 -0.43 16.58
C PHE A 92 -1.52 -0.05 16.90
N TYR A 93 -1.85 0.14 18.18
CA TYR A 93 -3.21 0.50 18.61
C TYR A 93 -3.54 1.97 18.30
N THR A 94 -2.56 2.87 18.39
CA THR A 94 -2.80 4.32 18.25
C THR A 94 -2.73 4.84 16.81
N ASN A 95 -2.39 3.99 15.83
CA ASN A 95 -2.32 4.42 14.44
C ASN A 95 -3.72 4.67 13.86
N GLU A 96 -3.96 5.87 13.32
CA GLU A 96 -5.26 6.31 12.79
C GLU A 96 -5.24 6.39 11.25
N PRO A 97 -5.87 5.44 10.52
CA PRO A 97 -5.92 5.40 9.05
C PRO A 97 -6.57 6.62 8.39
N LEU A 98 -7.43 7.34 9.12
CA LEU A 98 -8.09 8.54 8.63
C LEU A 98 -7.31 9.83 8.95
N GLU A 99 -6.10 9.72 9.51
CA GLU A 99 -5.27 10.88 9.83
C GLU A 99 -5.08 11.78 8.59
N GLY A 100 -5.39 13.07 8.76
CA GLY A 100 -5.30 14.06 7.68
C GLY A 100 -6.49 14.07 6.70
N ILE A 101 -7.52 13.25 6.89
CA ILE A 101 -8.70 13.17 6.02
C ILE A 101 -9.95 13.65 6.75
N ASN A 102 -10.31 14.93 6.58
CA ASN A 102 -11.47 15.52 7.26
C ASN A 102 -12.81 15.34 6.51
N ASN A 103 -12.77 15.09 5.20
CA ASN A 103 -13.97 15.00 4.37
C ASN A 103 -14.55 13.58 4.43
N THR A 104 -15.80 13.44 4.89
CA THR A 104 -16.46 12.13 5.03
C THR A 104 -16.56 11.34 3.73
N ALA A 105 -16.75 12.00 2.58
CA ALA A 105 -16.77 11.30 1.29
C ALA A 105 -15.39 10.74 0.92
N GLN A 106 -14.30 11.42 1.29
CA GLN A 106 -12.94 10.93 1.13
C GLN A 106 -12.60 9.83 2.14
N GLN A 107 -13.09 9.93 3.38
CA GLN A 107 -12.94 8.87 4.40
C GLN A 107 -13.53 7.54 3.90
N ASN A 108 -14.66 7.58 3.19
CA ASN A 108 -15.27 6.37 2.59
C ASN A 108 -14.42 5.70 1.49
N LEU A 109 -13.37 6.37 1.00
CA LEU A 109 -12.42 5.78 0.06
C LEU A 109 -11.27 5.04 0.76
N VAL A 110 -11.11 5.23 2.08
CA VAL A 110 -10.19 4.44 2.90
C VAL A 110 -10.87 3.10 3.24
N LEU A 111 -10.31 2.00 2.74
CA LEU A 111 -10.89 0.66 2.88
C LEU A 111 -10.54 0.00 4.21
N GLY A 112 -9.55 0.54 4.92
CA GLY A 112 -9.04 0.01 6.18
C GLY A 112 -7.51 -0.06 6.17
N GLY A 113 -6.98 -0.95 7.01
CA GLY A 113 -5.56 -1.14 7.21
C GLY A 113 -5.09 -2.58 7.14
N GLU A 114 -3.80 -2.77 6.90
CA GLU A 114 -3.12 -4.06 6.99
C GLU A 114 -1.93 -3.95 7.93
N VAL A 115 -1.79 -4.95 8.80
CA VAL A 115 -0.55 -5.19 9.55
C VAL A 115 0.30 -6.20 8.78
N CYS A 116 1.51 -5.80 8.41
CA CYS A 116 2.36 -6.59 7.52
C CYS A 116 3.41 -7.36 8.32
N MET A 117 3.63 -8.63 7.98
CA MET A 117 4.74 -9.42 8.51
C MET A 117 5.58 -9.90 7.34
N TRP A 118 6.65 -9.17 7.03
CA TRP A 118 7.57 -9.56 5.97
C TRP A 118 8.46 -10.74 6.40
N GLY A 119 8.91 -11.52 5.41
CA GLY A 119 9.47 -12.86 5.60
C GLY A 119 10.99 -12.93 5.76
N GLU A 120 11.70 -11.81 5.71
CA GLU A 120 13.17 -11.74 5.67
C GLU A 120 13.81 -12.45 6.87
N MET A 121 13.19 -12.31 8.04
CA MET A 121 13.68 -12.85 9.31
C MET A 121 12.64 -13.74 10.02
N ALA A 122 11.58 -14.14 9.30
CA ALA A 122 10.46 -14.85 9.88
C ALA A 122 10.16 -16.15 9.15
N ASP A 123 10.09 -17.22 9.92
CA ASP A 123 9.64 -18.53 9.46
C ASP A 123 8.60 -19.12 10.43
N THR A 124 8.22 -20.37 10.21
CA THR A 124 7.22 -21.06 11.02
C THR A 124 7.60 -21.18 12.50
N SER A 125 8.88 -21.02 12.87
CA SER A 125 9.34 -21.10 14.26
C SER A 125 9.01 -19.84 15.08
N VAL A 126 8.89 -18.68 14.42
CA VAL A 126 8.70 -17.39 15.11
C VAL A 126 7.41 -16.67 14.69
N VAL A 127 6.85 -16.95 13.51
CA VAL A 127 5.76 -16.17 12.90
C VAL A 127 4.58 -15.90 13.84
N GLN A 128 4.12 -16.89 14.61
CA GLN A 128 2.97 -16.71 15.50
C GLN A 128 3.28 -15.79 16.68
N GLN A 129 4.49 -15.89 17.25
CA GLN A 129 4.91 -15.09 18.39
C GLN A 129 5.27 -13.66 17.98
N THR A 130 5.68 -13.46 16.72
CA THR A 130 5.94 -12.12 16.18
C THR A 130 4.65 -11.38 15.84
N ILE A 131 3.66 -12.08 15.28
CA ILE A 131 2.37 -11.50 14.89
C ILE A 131 1.52 -11.18 16.12
N TRP A 132 1.36 -12.12 17.04
CA TRP A 132 0.45 -11.97 18.17
C TRP A 132 1.20 -11.62 19.46
N PRO A 133 0.71 -10.66 20.27
CA PRO A 133 -0.60 -9.99 20.18
C PRO A 133 -0.62 -8.68 19.37
N ARG A 134 0.50 -8.23 18.79
CA ARG A 134 0.61 -6.90 18.14
C ARG A 134 -0.41 -6.69 17.02
N ALA A 135 -0.66 -7.71 16.19
CA ALA A 135 -1.69 -7.64 15.17
C ALA A 135 -3.11 -7.44 15.75
N ALA A 136 -3.38 -7.95 16.96
CA ALA A 136 -4.68 -7.74 17.61
C ALA A 136 -4.84 -6.30 18.10
N ALA A 137 -3.75 -5.63 18.47
CA ALA A 137 -3.78 -4.22 18.88
C ALA A 137 -4.30 -3.33 17.74
N ALA A 138 -3.84 -3.55 16.51
CA ALA A 138 -4.30 -2.81 15.33
C ALA A 138 -5.77 -3.08 14.95
N ALA A 139 -6.36 -4.19 15.39
CA ALA A 139 -7.76 -4.52 15.12
C ALA A 139 -8.73 -3.97 16.17
N GLY A 140 -8.22 -3.52 17.33
CA GLY A 140 -9.02 -3.02 18.44
C GLY A 140 -9.31 -1.51 18.40
N MET A 141 -8.84 -0.81 17.37
CA MET A 141 -9.01 0.62 17.15
C MET A 141 -10.41 1.00 16.66
#